data_AF-A0A7X7M7M4-F1
#
_entry.id   AF-A0A7X7M7M4-F1
#
_cell.length_a   1.000
_cell.length_b   1.000
_cell.length_c   1.000
_cell.angle_alpha   90.00
_cell.angle_beta   90.00
_cell.angle_gamma   90.00
#
_symmetry.space_group_name_H-M   'P 1'
#
loop_
_entity.id
_entity.type
_entity.pdbx_description
1 polymer ?
#
loop_
_entity_poly.entity_id
_entity_poly.type
_entity_poly.pdbx_seq_one_letter_code
_entity_poly.pdbx_strand_id
1 'polypeptide(L)' 'MSGKTIFHIDVNSAFLSWTAAYRIRVLGESLDLRSIPSAIGGDSEQRHGIILA' A
#
# COMPACT_ATOMS: atom_id res chain seq x y z
N MET A 1 -24.05 31.92 -5.16
CA MET A 1 -24.27 30.46 -5.34
C MET A 1 -23.13 29.74 -4.66
N SER A 2 -23.39 28.99 -3.58
CA SER A 2 -22.37 28.10 -3.03
C SER A 2 -22.31 26.86 -3.91
N GLY A 3 -21.20 26.65 -4.61
CA GLY A 3 -20.98 25.43 -5.39
C GLY A 3 -20.92 24.19 -4.50
N LYS A 4 -21.22 23.02 -5.06
CA LYS A 4 -21.04 21.74 -4.35
C LYS A 4 -19.55 21.48 -4.17
N THR A 5 -19.11 21.26 -2.94
CA THR A 5 -17.76 20.80 -2.64
C THR A 5 -17.65 19.29 -2.89
N ILE A 6 -16.66 18.86 -3.66
CA ILE A 6 -16.38 17.44 -3.92
C ILE A 6 -14.99 17.14 -3.36
N PHE A 7 -14.90 16.11 -2.53
CA PHE A 7 -13.63 15.62 -1.99
C PHE A 7 -13.16 14.42 -2.80
N HIS A 8 -11.99 14.53 -3.42
CA HIS A 8 -11.25 13.39 -3.94
C HIS A 8 -10.37 12.87 -2.80
N ILE A 9 -10.53 11.61 -2.43
CA ILE A 9 -9.74 10.95 -1.39
C ILE A 9 -9.05 9.76 -2.02
N ASP A 10 -7.73 9.70 -1.87
CA ASP A 10 -6.88 8.62 -2.34
C ASP A 10 -5.92 8.18 -1.22
N VAL A 11 -5.49 6.92 -1.25
CA VAL A 11 -4.60 6.35 -0.24
C VAL A 11 -3.18 6.27 -0.80
N ASN A 12 -2.24 6.92 -0.12
CA ASN A 12 -0.83 6.83 -0.45
C ASN A 12 -0.33 5.39 -0.47
N SER A 13 0.19 4.94 -1.63
CA SER A 13 0.76 3.61 -1.84
C SER A 13 -0.17 2.50 -1.34
N ALA A 14 -1.41 2.50 -1.82
CA ALA A 14 -2.53 1.74 -1.25
C ALA A 14 -2.18 0.28 -0.92
N PHE A 15 -1.63 -0.48 -1.88
CA PHE A 15 -1.30 -1.89 -1.65
C PHE A 15 -0.25 -2.07 -0.55
N LEU A 16 0.80 -1.23 -0.54
CA LEU A 16 1.86 -1.30 0.46
C LEU A 16 1.34 -0.92 1.85
N SER A 17 0.63 0.21 1.93
CA SER A 17 0.11 0.75 3.20
C SER A 17 -0.86 -0.22 3.88
N TRP A 18 -1.76 -0.84 3.11
CA TRP A 18 -2.73 -1.79 3.64
C TRP A 18 -2.08 -3.13 4.01
N THR A 19 -1.14 -3.61 3.20
CA THR A 19 -0.38 -4.85 3.52
C THR A 19 0.42 -4.67 4.81
N ALA A 20 1.10 -3.54 4.98
CA ALA A 20 1.85 -3.24 6.20
C ALA A 20 0.93 -3.20 7.44
N ALA A 21 -0.20 -2.50 7.33
CA ALA A 21 -1.18 -2.44 8.41
C ALA A 21 -1.72 -3.83 8.78
N TYR A 22 -2.04 -4.67 7.80
CA TYR A 22 -2.52 -6.03 8.01
C TYR A 22 -1.48 -6.93 8.68
N ARG A 23 -0.23 -6.91 8.18
CA ARG A 23 0.88 -7.71 8.73
C ARG A 23 1.13 -7.38 10.21
N ILE A 24 1.13 -6.09 10.57
CA ILE A 24 1.31 -5.68 11.96
C ILE A 24 0.08 -5.99 12.82
N ARG A 25 -1.10 -5.56 12.39
CA ARG A 25 -2.30 -5.52 13.26
C ARG A 25 -3.07 -6.83 13.32
N VAL A 26 -3.02 -7.62 12.25
CA VAL A 26 -3.78 -8.87 12.13
C VAL A 26 -2.87 -10.07 12.24
N LEU A 27 -1.70 -10.05 11.57
CA LEU A 27 -0.77 -11.19 11.61
C LEU A 27 0.23 -11.12 12.78
N GLY A 28 0.31 -9.98 13.49
CA GLY A 28 1.18 -9.81 14.65
C GLY A 28 2.68 -9.74 14.32
N GLU A 29 3.02 -9.39 13.08
CA GLU A 29 4.41 -9.17 12.70
C GLU A 29 4.99 -7.94 13.40
N SER A 30 6.31 -7.93 13.61
CA SER A 30 7.02 -6.84 14.30
C SER A 30 7.64 -5.82 13.34
N LEU A 31 7.90 -6.20 12.09
CA LEU A 31 8.51 -5.33 11.09
C LEU A 31 7.43 -4.59 10.30
N ASP A 32 7.41 -3.26 10.42
CA ASP A 32 6.56 -2.43 9.60
C ASP A 32 7.24 -2.14 8.26
N LEU A 33 6.67 -2.63 7.15
CA LEU A 33 7.24 -2.40 5.82
C LEU A 33 7.40 -0.90 5.49
N ARG A 34 6.62 -0.02 6.13
CA ARG A 34 6.67 1.43 5.89
C ARG A 34 7.91 2.10 6.51
N SER A 35 8.63 1.43 7.40
CA SER A 35 9.86 1.97 8.00
C SER A 35 11.12 1.62 7.22
N ILE A 36 11.00 0.89 6.10
CA ILE A 36 12.11 0.49 5.24
C ILE A 36 11.75 0.71 3.77
N PRO A 37 12.74 0.81 2.86
CA PRO A 37 12.47 0.74 1.43
C PRO A 37 11.75 -0.58 1.10
N SER A 38 10.54 -0.46 0.56
CA SER A 38 9.69 -1.61 0.27
C SER A 38 8.81 -1.34 -0.95
N ALA A 39 8.43 -2.41 -1.64
CA ALA A 39 7.56 -2.39 -2.80
C ALA A 39 6.70 -3.67 -2.80
N ILE A 40 5.50 -3.59 -3.37
CA ILE A 40 4.67 -4.78 -3.61
C ILE A 40 4.84 -5.17 -5.06
N GLY A 41 5.31 -6.38 -5.32
CA GLY A 41 5.48 -6.95 -6.65
C GLY A 41 4.64 -8.21 -6.84
N GLY A 42 4.53 -8.66 -8.09
CA GLY A 42 4.10 -10.03 -8.37
C GLY A 42 5.15 -11.05 -7.98
N ASP A 43 4.84 -12.33 -8.23
CA ASP A 43 5.82 -13.41 -8.14
C ASP A 43 7.06 -13.07 -8.98
N SER A 44 8.23 -13.00 -8.32
CA SER A 44 9.50 -12.62 -8.94
C SER A 44 9.99 -13.61 -9.99
N GLU A 45 9.60 -14.89 -9.88
CA GLU A 45 9.97 -15.93 -10.85
C GLU A 45 9.08 -15.86 -12.11
N GLN A 46 7.84 -15.41 -11.96
CA GLN A 46 6.85 -15.41 -13.05
C GLN A 46 6.62 -14.03 -13.68
N ARG A 47 6.89 -12.94 -12.97
CA ARG A 47 6.66 -11.57 -13.46
C ARG A 47 7.95 -10.76 -13.53
N HIS A 48 8.27 -10.35 -14.75
CA HIS A 48 9.41 -9.50 -15.09
C HIS A 48 9.24 -8.04 -14.61
N GLY A 49 9.37 -7.79 -13.31
CA GLY A 49 9.59 -6.43 -12.78
C GLY A 49 8.37 -5.51 -12.66
N ILE A 50 7.15 -6.05 -12.56
CA ILE A 50 5.96 -5.24 -12.31
C ILE A 50 5.80 -4.96 -10.82
N ILE A 51 5.91 -3.69 -10.45
CA ILE A 51 5.58 -3.16 -9.13
C ILE A 51 4.15 -2.62 -9.13
N LEU A 52 3.39 -2.94 -8.09
CA LEU A 52 2.08 -2.35 -7.83
C LEU A 52 2.26 -0.95 -7.24
N ALA A 53 1.50 0.00 -7.80
CA ALA A 53 1.44 1.38 -7.34
C ALA A 53 0.77 1.51 -5.97
#